data_AF-A0A7W9GYG1-F1
#
_entry.id   AF-A0A7W9GYG1-F1
#
_cell.length_a   1.000
_cell.length_b   1.000
_cell.length_c   1.000
_cell.angle_alpha   90.00
_cell.angle_beta   90.00
_cell.angle_gamma   90.00
#
_symmetry.space_group_name_H-M   'P 1'
#
loop_
_entity.id
_entity.type
_entity.pdbx_description
1 polymer ?
#
loop_
_entity_poly.entity_id
_entity_poly.type
_entity_poly.pdbx_seq_one_letter_code
_entity_poly.pdbx_strand_id
1 'polypeptide(L)' 'MLAQAAQATLDERLLALVTDCHPQTLRQLRWSNTMIRALAPQLLTGPSARL' A
#
# COMPACT_ATOMS: atom_id res chain seq x y z
N MET A 1 6.38 6.95 -9.23
CA MET A 1 6.86 8.31 -9.50
C MET A 1 8.23 8.58 -8.87
N LEU A 2 8.46 8.42 -7.56
CA LEU A 2 9.80 8.68 -6.97
C LEU A 2 10.95 7.82 -7.55
N ALA A 3 10.74 6.51 -7.75
CA ALA A 3 11.76 5.65 -8.37
C ALA A 3 12.07 6.05 -9.82
N GLN A 4 11.05 6.48 -10.58
CA GLN A 4 11.22 6.96 -11.95
C GLN A 4 11.95 8.31 -11.98
N ALA A 5 11.65 9.20 -11.04
CA ALA A 5 12.37 10.46 -10.87
C ALA A 5 13.84 10.21 -10.54
N ALA A 6 14.14 9.30 -9.60
CA ALA A 6 15.50 8.92 -9.24
C ALA A 6 16.31 8.39 -10.44
N GLN A 7 15.68 7.56 -11.28
CA GLN A 7 16.30 7.06 -12.52
C GLN A 7 16.54 8.18 -13.53
N ALA A 8 15.57 9.07 -13.73
CA ALA A 8 15.68 10.17 -14.69
C ALA A 8 16.74 11.20 -14.30
N THR A 9 16.97 11.40 -12.99
CA THR A 9 17.98 12.34 -12.47
C THR A 9 19.31 11.67 -12.11
N LEU A 10 19.45 10.35 -12.32
CA LEU A 10 20.62 9.56 -11.89
C LEU A 10 20.94 9.72 -10.40
N ASP A 11 19.91 9.85 -9.55
CA ASP A 11 20.07 9.94 -8.10
C ASP A 11 20.12 8.55 -7.48
N GLU A 12 21.33 8.02 -7.32
CA GLU A 12 21.57 6.68 -6.78
C GLU A 12 21.13 6.53 -5.32
N ARG A 13 21.25 7.60 -4.51
CA ARG A 13 20.84 7.55 -3.09
C ARG A 13 19.33 7.46 -2.97
N LEU A 14 18.62 8.26 -3.76
CA LEU A 14 17.17 8.20 -3.83
C LEU A 14 16.72 6.85 -4.39
N LEU A 15 17.39 6.33 -5.42
CA LEU A 15 17.08 5.02 -6.01
C LEU A 15 17.27 3.88 -5.00
N ALA A 16 18.34 3.90 -4.21
CA ALA A 16 18.57 2.91 -3.15
C ALA A 16 17.47 2.98 -2.09
N LEU A 17 17.17 4.19 -1.59
CA LEU A 17 16.14 4.39 -0.56
C LEU A 17 14.76 3.89 -1.01
N VAL A 18 14.34 4.26 -2.23
CA VAL A 18 13.03 3.81 -2.73
C VAL A 18 13.03 2.31 -2.98
N THR A 19 14.14 1.71 -3.40
CA THR A 19 14.26 0.26 -3.60
C THR A 19 14.09 -0.50 -2.29
N ASP A 20 14.68 -0.01 -1.20
CA ASP A 20 14.54 -0.61 0.13
C ASP A 20 13.10 -0.50 0.65
N CYS A 21 12.46 0.65 0.48
CA CYS A 21 11.11 0.92 0.98
C CYS A 21 9.98 0.29 0.13
N HIS A 22 10.21 0.08 -1.16
CA HIS A 22 9.18 -0.36 -2.11
C HIS A 22 8.51 -1.71 -1.74
N PRO A 23 9.24 -2.80 -1.44
CA PRO A 23 8.62 -4.09 -1.17
C PRO A 23 7.75 -4.06 0.10
N GLN A 24 8.16 -3.30 1.11
CA GLN A 24 7.43 -3.16 2.37
C GLN A 24 6.12 -2.42 2.14
N THR A 25 6.17 -1.30 1.42
CA THR A 25 4.99 -0.53 1.02
C THR A 25 4.00 -1.40 0.25
N LEU A 26 4.46 -2.18 -0.73
CA LEU A 26 3.60 -3.08 -1.50
C LEU A 26 2.98 -4.19 -0.66
N ARG A 27 3.70 -4.71 0.34
CA ARG A 27 3.16 -5.73 1.26
C ARG A 27 2.07 -5.13 2.15
N GLN A 28 2.32 -3.95 2.71
CA GLN A 28 1.33 -3.23 3.52
C GLN A 28 0.06 -2.97 2.72
N LEU A 29 0.19 -2.46 1.50
CA LEU A 29 -0.95 -2.12 0.66
C LEU A 29 -1.78 -3.35 0.29
N ARG A 30 -1.12 -4.48 -0.02
CA ARG A 30 -1.79 -5.76 -0.27
C ARG A 30 -2.52 -6.27 0.96
N TRP A 31 -1.87 -6.25 2.13
CA TRP A 31 -2.50 -6.66 3.38
C TRP A 31 -3.72 -5.80 3.71
N SER A 32 -3.60 -4.46 3.63
CA SER A 32 -4.71 -3.55 3.87
C SER A 32 -5.88 -3.79 2.92
N ASN A 33 -5.62 -4.02 1.63
CA ASN A 33 -6.65 -4.37 0.65
C ASN A 33 -7.38 -5.67 1.02
N THR A 34 -6.64 -6.71 1.44
CA THR A 34 -7.23 -7.97 1.93
C THR A 34 -8.11 -7.72 3.15
N MET A 35 -7.64 -6.93 4.12
CA MET A 35 -8.40 -6.61 5.32
C MET A 35 -9.69 -5.84 5.01
N ILE A 36 -9.61 -4.83 4.13
CA ILE A 36 -10.80 -4.07 3.70
C ILE A 36 -11.80 -5.01 3.04
N ARG A 37 -11.36 -5.88 2.12
CA ARG A 37 -12.25 -6.84 1.45
C ARG A 37 -12.88 -7.83 2.40
N ALA A 38 -12.16 -8.25 3.45
CA ALA A 38 -12.67 -9.19 4.43
C ALA A 38 -13.66 -8.53 5.42
N LEU A 39 -13.36 -7.32 5.89
CA LEU A 39 -14.09 -6.66 6.98
C LEU A 39 -15.26 -5.80 6.48
N ALA A 40 -15.14 -5.13 5.33
CA ALA A 40 -16.17 -4.21 4.86
C ALA A 40 -17.56 -4.86 4.69
N PRO A 41 -17.70 -6.08 4.13
CA PRO A 41 -19.00 -6.74 4.05
C PRO A 41 -19.60 -7.02 5.44
N GLN A 42 -18.77 -7.47 6.39
CA GLN A 42 -19.22 -7.78 7.76
C GLN A 42 -19.79 -6.54 8.45
N LEU A 43 -19.16 -5.38 8.23
CA LEU A 43 -19.62 -4.10 8.75
C LEU A 43 -20.88 -3.58 8.07
N LEU A 44 -21.08 -3.85 6.78
CA LEU A 44 -22.24 -3.36 6.02
C LEU A 44 -23.48 -4.25 6.13
N THR A 45 -23.32 -5.55 6.30
CA THR A 45 -24.44 -6.50 6.36
C THR A 45 -24.67 -7.08 7.76
N GLY A 46 -23.71 -6.85 8.68
CA GLY A 46 -23.78 -7.31 10.05
C GLY A 46 -24.89 -6.63 10.85
N PRO A 47 -25.28 -7.20 12.00
CA PRO A 47 -26.37 -6.69 12.83
C PRO A 47 -26.14 -5.26 13.33
N SER A 48 -24.88 -4.83 13.47
CA SER A 48 -24.47 -3.47 13.83
C SER A 48 -24.72 -2.42 12.73
N ALA A 49 -25.00 -2.85 11.49
CA ALA A 49 -25.24 -1.95 10.35
C ALA A 49 -26.71 -1.50 10.23
N ARG A 50 -27.62 -2.03 11.05
CA ARG A 50 -29.07 -1.82 10.97
C ARG A 50 -29.64 -0.90 12.06
N LEU A 51 -28.79 -0.34 12.92
CA LEU A 51 -29.13 0.72 13.88
C LEU A 51 -28.83 2.08 13.23
#